data_AF-A0A6N7D3Z1-F1
#
_entry.id   AF-A0A6N7D3Z1-F1
#
_cell.length_a   1.000
_cell.length_b   1.000
_cell.length_c   1.000
_cell.angle_alpha   90.00
_cell.angle_beta   90.00
_cell.angle_gamma   90.00
#
_symmetry.space_group_name_H-M   'P 1'
#
loop_
_entity.id
_entity.type
_entity.pdbx_description
1 polymer ?
#
loop_
_entity_poly.entity_id
_entity_poly.type
_entity_poly.pdbx_seq_one_letter_code
_entity_poly.pdbx_strand_id
1 'polypeptide(L)'
;MREHLHAHWKSSGKKPAALTKHGECPEGFEPLMDAFHRLSRQRRRSMGAEPLSHTEIEAFQRLEGLTMRPWQIQAIEQIDAYWRTTLT
;
A
#
# COMPACT_ATOMS: atom_id res chain seq x y z
N MET A 1 3.63 10.98 13.66
CA MET A 1 3.95 11.62 12.35
C MET A 1 2.75 12.35 11.74
N ARG A 2 1.56 11.72 11.60
CA ARG A 2 0.37 12.32 10.96
C ARG A 2 -0.29 13.45 11.78
N GLU A 3 -0.20 13.40 13.11
CA GLU A 3 -0.78 14.40 14.02
C GLU A 3 -0.12 15.78 13.91
N HIS A 4 1.21 15.82 13.72
CA HIS A 4 1.94 17.08 13.52
C HIS A 4 1.51 17.80 12.22
N LEU A 5 1.19 17.03 11.16
CA LEU A 5 0.69 17.59 9.90
C LEU A 5 -0.72 18.17 10.05
N HIS A 6 -1.57 17.55 10.87
CA HIS A 6 -2.88 18.10 11.23
C HIS A 6 -2.78 19.36 12.09
N ALA A 7 -1.80 19.42 13.01
CA ALA A 7 -1.53 20.62 13.81
C ALA A 7 -1.06 21.79 12.93
N HIS A 8 -0.17 21.54 11.97
CA HIS A 8 0.31 22.54 11.02
C HIS A 8 -0.79 23.04 10.05
N TRP A 9 -1.76 22.19 9.71
CA TRP A 9 -2.94 22.60 8.93
C TRP A 9 -3.85 23.55 9.72
N LYS A 10 -4.09 23.28 11.01
CA LYS A 10 -4.87 24.16 11.89
C LYS A 10 -4.23 25.54 12.09
N SER A 11 -2.91 25.64 12.09
CA SER A 11 -2.20 26.91 12.36
C SER A 11 -1.87 27.73 11.11
N SER A 12 -1.61 27.10 9.96
CA SER A 12 -1.11 27.80 8.75
C SER A 12 -2.16 28.05 7.67
N GLY A 13 -3.35 27.44 7.76
CA GLY A 13 -4.43 27.56 6.77
C GLY A 13 -4.12 26.95 5.39
N LYS A 14 -2.86 26.66 5.07
CA LYS A 14 -2.42 25.94 3.87
C LYS A 14 -2.36 24.44 4.16
N LYS A 15 -3.15 23.66 3.42
CA LYS A 15 -3.13 22.20 3.49
C LYS A 15 -1.77 21.69 3.00
N PRO A 16 -1.00 20.94 3.81
CA PRO A 16 0.27 20.37 3.38
C PRO A 16 0.09 19.48 2.15
N ALA A 17 1.05 19.49 1.22
CA ALA A 17 1.00 18.67 0.01
C ALA A 17 0.81 17.16 0.34
N ALA A 18 1.36 16.69 1.46
CA ALA A 18 1.21 15.34 1.99
C ALA A 18 -0.22 14.99 2.48
N LEU A 19 -1.10 15.99 2.65
CA LEU A 19 -2.52 15.80 2.98
C LEU A 19 -3.43 16.08 1.78
N THR A 20 -2.88 16.46 0.62
CA THR A 20 -3.67 16.63 -0.61
C THR A 20 -4.41 15.34 -0.89
N LYS A 21 -5.74 15.43 -1.05
CA LYS A 21 -6.56 14.27 -1.39
C LYS A 21 -6.04 13.79 -2.75
N HIS A 22 -5.42 12.62 -2.78
CA HIS A 22 -5.54 11.79 -3.98
C HIS A 22 -7.04 11.56 -4.19
N GLY A 23 -7.51 11.48 -5.43
CA GLY A 23 -8.92 11.32 -5.75
C GLY A 23 -9.56 10.13 -5.03
N GLU A 24 -10.88 9.99 -5.13
CA GLU A 24 -11.55 8.81 -4.58
C GLU A 24 -10.93 7.54 -5.18
N CYS A 25 -10.74 6.52 -4.33
CA CYS A 25 -10.23 5.23 -4.76
C CYS A 25 -11.20 4.69 -5.83
N PRO A 26 -10.74 4.30 -7.02
CA PRO A 26 -11.62 3.74 -8.04
C PRO A 26 -12.44 2.58 -7.50
N GLU A 27 -13.69 2.48 -7.92
CA GLU A 27 -14.57 1.40 -7.50
C GLU A 27 -13.96 0.03 -7.84
N GLY A 28 -14.00 -0.90 -6.88
CA GLY A 28 -13.40 -2.23 -7.03
C GLY A 28 -11.88 -2.29 -6.79
N PHE A 29 -11.24 -1.18 -6.41
CA PHE A 29 -9.82 -1.15 -6.03
C PHE A 29 -9.60 -1.45 -4.53
N GLU A 30 -10.65 -1.32 -3.70
CA GLU A 30 -10.60 -1.64 -2.26
C GLU A 30 -10.11 -3.07 -1.96
N PRO A 31 -10.61 -4.14 -2.63
CA PRO A 31 -10.14 -5.49 -2.36
C PRO A 31 -8.66 -5.68 -2.69
N LEU A 32 -8.15 -4.94 -3.68
CA LEU A 32 -6.74 -4.99 -4.07
C LEU A 32 -5.85 -4.33 -3.00
N MET A 33 -6.29 -3.19 -2.47
CA MET A 33 -5.61 -2.50 -1.37
C MET A 33 -5.61 -3.34 -0.09
N ASP A 34 -6.73 -3.99 0.22
CA ASP A 34 -6.82 -4.91 1.36
C ASP A 34 -5.88 -6.11 1.21
N ALA A 35 -5.82 -6.71 0.01
CA ALA A 35 -4.86 -7.77 -0.29
C ALA A 35 -3.42 -7.29 -0.10
N PHE A 36 -3.06 -6.12 -0.63
CA PHE A 36 -1.74 -5.54 -0.44
C PHE A 36 -1.41 -5.30 1.04
N HIS A 37 -2.33 -4.75 1.83
CA HIS A 37 -2.11 -4.53 3.27
C HIS A 37 -1.92 -5.84 4.04
N ARG A 38 -2.61 -6.92 3.65
CA ARG A 38 -2.45 -8.25 4.27
C ARG A 38 -1.09 -8.84 3.91
N LEU A 39 -0.73 -8.87 2.64
CA LEU A 39 0.57 -9.30 2.14
C LEU A 39 1.72 -8.55 2.83
N SER A 40 1.63 -7.21 2.88
CA SER A 40 2.66 -6.36 3.48
C SER A 40 2.81 -6.55 4.99
N ARG A 41 1.74 -6.97 5.69
CA ARG A 41 1.82 -7.32 7.13
C ARG A 41 2.51 -8.66 7.38
N GLN A 42 2.35 -9.61 6.46
CA GLN A 42 2.93 -10.95 6.56
C GLN A 42 4.37 -11.02 6.05
N ARG A 43 4.80 -9.99 5.32
CA ARG A 43 6.14 -9.88 4.77
C ARG A 43 7.21 -10.06 5.84
N ARG A 44 8.24 -10.85 5.51
CA ARG A 44 9.46 -10.93 6.32
C ARG A 44 10.04 -9.53 6.51
N ARG A 45 10.30 -9.15 7.75
CA ARG A 45 11.02 -7.91 8.09
C ARG A 45 12.50 -8.24 8.23
N SER A 46 13.34 -7.76 7.31
CA SER A 46 14.79 -7.71 7.47
C SER A 46 15.24 -6.28 7.80
N MET A 47 16.52 -5.92 7.62
CA MET A 47 17.01 -4.53 7.81
C MET A 47 16.41 -3.50 6.81
N GLY A 48 15.41 -3.90 6.02
CA GLY A 48 14.60 -3.05 5.17
C GLY A 48 13.29 -3.73 4.76
N ALA A 49 12.44 -3.01 4.04
CA ALA A 49 11.27 -3.61 3.40
C ALA A 49 11.72 -4.32 2.11
N GLU A 50 11.78 -5.65 2.12
CA GLU A 50 12.02 -6.45 0.92
C GLU A 50 10.84 -6.33 -0.06
N PRO A 51 11.04 -6.49 -1.38
CA PRO A 51 9.91 -6.56 -2.32
C PRO A 51 9.01 -7.76 -2.04
N LEU A 52 7.70 -7.64 -2.32
CA LEU A 52 6.84 -8.83 -2.35
C LEU A 52 7.29 -9.77 -3.47
N SER A 53 7.57 -11.02 -3.12
CA SER A 53 7.94 -12.05 -4.08
C SER A 53 6.72 -12.72 -4.72
N HIS A 54 6.89 -13.28 -5.92
CA HIS A 54 5.84 -14.06 -6.57
C HIS A 54 5.40 -15.26 -5.72
N THR A 55 6.32 -15.90 -5.00
CA THR A 55 6.00 -17.01 -4.10
C THR A 55 5.11 -16.57 -2.94
N GLU A 56 5.31 -15.38 -2.38
CA GLU A 56 4.42 -14.84 -1.34
C GLU A 56 3.02 -14.54 -1.89
N ILE A 57 2.95 -13.98 -3.10
CA ILE A 57 1.66 -13.68 -3.78
C ILE A 57 0.93 -14.98 -4.14
N GLU A 58 1.64 -15.99 -4.64
CA GLU A 58 1.10 -17.32 -4.92
C GLU A 58 0.59 -18.00 -3.63
N ALA A 59 1.41 -18.00 -2.57
CA ALA A 59 1.02 -18.57 -1.28
C ALA A 59 -0.21 -17.87 -0.70
N PHE A 60 -0.30 -16.54 -0.80
CA PHE A 60 -1.45 -15.76 -0.37
C PHE A 60 -2.71 -16.13 -1.15
N GLN A 61 -2.64 -16.17 -2.48
CA GLN A 61 -3.77 -16.60 -3.33
C GLN A 61 -4.30 -17.98 -2.90
N ARG A 62 -3.40 -18.93 -2.66
CA ARG A 62 -3.74 -20.29 -2.23
C ARG A 62 -4.38 -20.32 -0.83
N LEU A 63 -3.84 -19.57 0.12
CA LEU A 63 -4.34 -19.54 1.50
C LEU A 63 -5.70 -18.83 1.62
N GLU A 64 -5.93 -17.82 0.79
CA GLU A 64 -7.17 -17.05 0.78
C GLU A 64 -8.23 -17.64 -0.16
N GLY A 65 -7.89 -18.68 -0.92
CA GLY A 65 -8.80 -19.29 -1.90
C GLY A 65 -9.22 -18.34 -3.02
N LEU A 66 -8.33 -17.44 -3.43
CA LEU A 66 -8.59 -16.44 -4.48
C LEU A 66 -7.58 -16.56 -5.62
N THR A 67 -7.98 -16.09 -6.81
CA THR A 67 -7.10 -15.99 -7.98
C THR A 67 -7.05 -14.55 -8.46
N MET A 68 -5.86 -13.96 -8.46
CA MET A 68 -5.59 -12.64 -9.00
C MET A 68 -5.33 -12.73 -10.50
N ARG A 69 -5.90 -11.79 -11.25
CA ARG A 69 -5.61 -11.59 -12.67
C ARG A 69 -4.20 -11.01 -12.83
N PRO A 70 -3.55 -11.18 -14.00
CA PRO A 70 -2.21 -10.64 -14.24
C PRO A 70 -2.06 -9.15 -13.92
N TRP A 71 -3.05 -8.32 -14.28
CA TRP A 71 -3.01 -6.89 -13.97
C TRP A 71 -3.09 -6.58 -12.46
N GLN A 72 -3.74 -7.44 -11.67
CA GLN A 72 -3.85 -7.26 -10.21
C GLN A 72 -2.52 -7.54 -9.55
N ILE A 73 -1.79 -8.56 -10.04
CA ILE A 73 -0.43 -8.86 -9.59
C ILE A 73 0.49 -7.67 -9.90
N GLN A 74 0.46 -7.17 -11.15
CA GLN A 74 1.24 -5.99 -11.56
C GLN A 74 0.90 -4.76 -10.72
N ALA A 75 -0.37 -4.55 -10.40
CA ALA A 75 -0.78 -3.43 -9.56
C ALA A 75 -0.25 -3.57 -8.13
N ILE A 76 -0.29 -4.77 -7.53
CA ILE A 76 0.31 -5.03 -6.21
C ILE A 76 1.82 -4.76 -6.23
N GLU A 77 2.54 -5.18 -7.27
CA GLU A 77 3.97 -4.94 -7.42
C GLU A 77 4.30 -3.43 -7.50
N GLN A 78 3.50 -2.67 -8.25
CA GLN A 78 3.66 -1.22 -8.37
C GLN A 78 3.36 -0.49 -7.06
N ILE A 79 2.27 -0.88 -6.37
CA ILE A 79 1.93 -0.35 -5.05
C ILE A 79 3.05 -0.67 -4.06
N ASP A 80 3.61 -1.88 -4.08
CA ASP A 80 4.73 -2.25 -3.24
C ASP A 80 5.97 -1.39 -3.48
N ALA A 81 6.35 -1.22 -4.74
CA ALA A 81 7.49 -0.39 -5.10
C ALA A 81 7.33 1.05 -4.60
N TYR A 82 6.15 1.65 -4.79
CA TYR A 82 5.85 3.00 -4.31
C TYR A 82 5.79 3.11 -2.78
N TRP A 83 5.20 2.10 -2.11
CA TRP A 83 5.10 2.08 -0.66
C TRP A 83 6.49 2.00 -0.01
N ARG A 84 7.41 1.21 -0.58
CA ARG A 84 8.78 1.08 -0.07
C ARG A 84 9.59 2.37 -0.18
N THR A 85 9.42 3.17 -1.23
CA THR A 85 10.12 4.47 -1.37
C THR A 85 9.61 5.54 -0.42
N THR A 86 8.39 5.39 0.09
CA THR A 86 7.78 6.36 1.02
C THR A 86 8.24 6.15 2.47
N LEU A 87 8.94 5.04 2.77
CA LEU A 87 9.42 4.69 4.11
C LEU A 87 10.93 4.97 4.34
N THR A 88 11.63 5.41 3.29
CA THR A 88 13.02 5.89 3.32
C THR A 88 13.07 7.40 3.25
#